data_AF-L8TVW1-F1
#
_entry.id   AF-L8TVW1-F1
#
_cell.length_a   1.000
_cell.length_b   1.000
_cell.length_c   1.000
_cell.angle_alpha   90.00
_cell.angle_beta   90.00
_cell.angle_gamma   90.00
#
_symmetry.space_group_name_H-M   'P 1'
#
loop_
_entity.id
_entity.type
_entity.pdbx_description
1 polymer ?
#
loop_
_entity_poly.entity_id
_entity_poly.type
_entity_poly.pdbx_seq_one_letter_code
_entity_poly.pdbx_strand_id
1 'polypeptide(L)' 'MNNSTVFSEADQEVVLLEQQAQEIIDEILSDTASGEAEARRQLEFHVLDNPGNPRRALLMHLLSVER' A
#
# COMPACT_ATOMS: atom_id res chain seq x y z
N MET A 1 -22.68 -28.34 -12.36
CA MET A 1 -21.23 -28.43 -12.63
C MET A 1 -20.61 -27.13 -12.16
N ASN A 2 -19.72 -27.25 -11.19
CA ASN A 2 -19.38 -26.24 -10.20
C ASN A 2 -18.17 -25.50 -10.75
N ASN A 3 -18.40 -24.29 -11.26
CA ASN A 3 -17.32 -23.44 -11.77
C ASN A 3 -16.69 -22.69 -10.58
N SER A 4 -16.02 -23.43 -9.70
CA SER A 4 -15.16 -22.84 -8.68
C SER A 4 -13.95 -22.28 -9.40
N THR A 5 -13.93 -20.98 -9.62
CA THR A 5 -12.77 -20.26 -10.14
C THR A 5 -11.71 -20.29 -9.03
N VAL A 6 -10.86 -21.32 -9.06
CA VAL A 6 -9.72 -21.41 -8.14
C VAL A 6 -8.69 -20.42 -8.66
N PHE A 7 -8.53 -19.29 -7.97
CA PHE A 7 -7.46 -18.34 -8.22
C PHE A 7 -6.10 -19.05 -8.08
N SER A 8 -5.17 -18.77 -8.98
CA SER A 8 -3.81 -19.31 -8.91
C SER A 8 -3.16 -18.94 -7.58
N GLU A 9 -2.21 -19.74 -7.08
CA GLU A 9 -1.41 -19.37 -5.90
C GLU A 9 -0.76 -18.00 -6.08
N ALA A 10 -0.32 -17.67 -7.30
CA ALA A 10 0.23 -16.37 -7.65
C ALA A 10 -0.80 -15.22 -7.51
N ASP A 11 -2.06 -15.47 -7.85
CA ASP A 11 -3.12 -14.46 -7.71
C ASP A 11 -3.42 -14.20 -6.22
N GLN A 12 -3.36 -15.25 -5.39
CA GLN A 12 -3.53 -15.15 -3.95
C GLN A 12 -2.37 -14.39 -3.28
N GLU A 13 -1.14 -14.64 -3.73
CA GLU A 13 0.04 -13.91 -3.26
C GLU A 13 -0.03 -12.43 -3.61
N VAL A 14 -0.45 -12.09 -4.82
CA VAL A 14 -0.65 -10.68 -5.23
C VAL A 14 -1.71 -10.01 -4.35
N VAL A 15 -2.84 -10.68 -4.12
CA VAL A 15 -3.90 -10.15 -3.24
C VAL A 15 -3.39 -9.94 -1.81
N LEU A 16 -2.59 -10.86 -1.29
CA LEU A 16 -1.98 -10.72 0.04
C LEU A 16 -1.03 -9.52 0.09
N LEU A 17 -0.21 -9.32 -0.93
CA LEU A 17 0.72 -8.18 -1.01
C LEU A 17 0.00 -6.84 -1.08
N GLU A 18 -1.12 -6.75 -1.81
CA GLU A 18 -1.93 -5.52 -1.84
C GLU A 18 -2.57 -5.25 -0.47
N GLN A 19 -3.04 -6.28 0.24
CA GLN A 19 -3.56 -6.12 1.60
C GLN A 19 -2.48 -5.66 2.58
N GLN A 20 -1.31 -6.30 2.56
CA GLN A 20 -0.20 -5.92 3.42
C GLN A 20 0.28 -4.49 3.15
N ALA A 21 0.33 -4.08 1.88
CA ALA A 21 0.68 -2.72 1.54
C ALA A 21 -0.35 -1.72 2.08
N GLN A 22 -1.64 -2.04 2.01
CA GLN A 22 -2.70 -1.21 2.57
C GLN A 22 -2.59 -1.11 4.10
N GLU A 23 -2.35 -2.22 4.80
CA GLU A 23 -2.18 -2.24 6.26
C GLU A 23 -1.01 -1.35 6.70
N ILE A 24 0.13 -1.42 6.01
CA ILE A 24 1.29 -0.57 6.29
C ILE A 24 0.96 0.92 6.06
N ILE A 25 0.28 1.23 4.96
CA ILE A 25 -0.16 2.60 4.66
C ILE A 25 -1.06 3.12 5.77
N ASP A 26 -2.06 2.34 6.18
CA ASP A 26 -3.01 2.73 7.22
C ASP A 26 -2.29 2.96 8.55
N GLU A 27 -1.32 2.12 8.91
CA GLU A 27 -0.51 2.29 10.11
C GLU A 27 0.27 3.61 10.10
N ILE A 28 1.01 3.91 9.02
CA ILE A 28 1.79 5.15 8.87
C ILE A 28 0.88 6.39 8.87
N LEU A 29 -0.27 6.32 8.20
CA LEU A 29 -1.23 7.42 8.15
C LEU A 29 -1.96 7.63 9.49
N SER A 30 -2.12 6.58 10.29
CA SER A 30 -2.72 6.65 11.63
C SER A 30 -1.78 7.16 12.71
N ASP A 31 -0.46 7.09 12.48
CA ASP A 31 0.52 7.63 13.40
C ASP A 31 0.33 9.15 13.57
N THR A 32 0.59 9.65 14.78
CA THR A 32 0.44 11.07 15.13
C THR A 32 1.76 11.69 15.58
N ALA A 33 2.88 10.99 15.44
CA ALA A 33 4.19 11.53 15.75
C ALA A 33 4.47 12.77 14.89
N SER A 34 4.83 13.87 15.56
CA SER A 34 5.10 15.15 14.89
C SER A 34 6.38 15.10 14.03
N GLY A 35 7.31 14.19 14.33
CA GLY A 35 8.57 14.03 13.58
C GLY A 35 8.38 13.47 12.17
N GLU A 36 7.27 12.78 11.93
CA GLU A 36 7.00 12.06 10.68
C GLU A 36 5.89 12.72 9.84
N ALA A 37 5.41 13.90 10.26
CA ALA A 37 4.28 14.58 9.63
C ALA A 37 4.49 14.88 8.13
N GLU A 38 5.73 15.18 7.72
CA GLU A 38 6.05 15.42 6.31
C GLU A 38 6.11 14.12 5.50
N ALA A 39 6.68 13.06 6.06
CA ALA A 39 6.67 11.74 5.44
C ALA A 39 5.22 11.24 5.23
N ARG A 40 4.36 11.45 6.23
CA ARG A 40 2.92 11.13 6.15
C ARG A 40 2.21 11.89 5.04
N ARG A 41 2.45 13.21 4.95
CA ARG A 41 1.89 14.04 3.86
C ARG A 41 2.36 13.55 2.49
N GLN A 42 3.63 13.17 2.35
CA GLN A 42 4.15 12.58 1.11
C GLN A 42 3.45 11.25 0.79
N LEU A 43 3.24 10.39 1.79
CA LEU A 43 2.51 9.14 1.60
C LEU A 43 1.06 9.38 1.16
N GLU A 44 0.35 10.33 1.79
CA GLU A 44 -1.01 10.73 1.38
C GLU A 44 -1.06 11.15 -0.09
N PHE A 45 -0.08 11.94 -0.54
CA PHE A 45 0.04 12.33 -1.95
C PHE A 45 0.20 11.11 -2.86
N HIS A 46 1.07 10.16 -2.52
CA HIS A 46 1.26 8.94 -3.32
C HIS A 46 0.02 8.05 -3.35
N VAL A 47 -0.73 7.97 -2.26
CA VAL A 47 -2.01 7.23 -2.19
C VAL A 47 -3.05 7.86 -3.11
N LEU A 48 -3.19 9.19 -3.08
CA LEU A 48 -4.11 9.92 -3.96
C LEU A 48 -3.74 9.80 -5.44
N ASP A 49 -2.44 9.77 -5.76
CA ASP A 49 -1.93 9.64 -7.12
C ASP A 49 -2.05 8.20 -7.66
N ASN A 50 -2.21 7.19 -6.79
CA ASN A 50 -2.26 5.77 -7.17
C ASN A 50 -3.51 5.06 -6.62
N PRO A 51 -4.73 5.48 -7.05
CA PRO A 51 -5.97 4.94 -6.53
C PRO A 51 -6.10 3.43 -6.82
N GLY A 52 -6.47 2.66 -5.79
CA GLY A 52 -6.65 1.21 -5.89
C GLY A 52 -5.35 0.42 -6.07
N ASN A 53 -4.19 1.06 -5.95
CA ASN A 53 -2.87 0.41 -6.08
C ASN A 53 -1.98 0.74 -4.86
N PRO A 54 -2.36 0.28 -3.65
CA PRO A 54 -1.63 0.59 -2.42
C PRO A 54 -0.17 0.15 -2.49
N ARG A 55 0.13 -1.01 -3.08
CA ARG A 55 1.51 -1.46 -3.28
C ARG A 55 2.36 -0.47 -4.07
N ARG A 56 1.79 0.14 -5.11
CA ARG A 56 2.48 1.14 -5.94
C ARG A 56 2.69 2.45 -5.16
N ALA A 57 1.67 2.91 -4.44
CA ALA A 57 1.77 4.08 -3.58
C ALA A 57 2.89 3.94 -2.55
N LEU A 58 2.92 2.80 -1.83
CA LEU A 58 3.93 2.50 -0.82
C LEU A 58 5.34 2.43 -1.42
N LEU A 59 5.51 1.77 -2.58
CA LEU A 59 6.81 1.71 -3.24
C LEU A 59 7.33 3.10 -3.64
N MET A 60 6.47 3.94 -4.22
CA MET A 60 6.84 5.30 -4.61
C MET A 60 7.25 6.15 -3.40
N HIS A 61 6.53 6.00 -2.29
CA HIS A 61 6.88 6.65 -1.03
C HIS A 61 8.24 6.18 -0.51
N LEU A 62 8.48 4.87 -0.41
CA LEU A 62 9.78 4.34 0.06
C LEU A 62 10.96 4.84 -0.79
N LEU A 63 10.78 4.92 -2.11
CA LEU A 63 11.78 5.48 -3.01
C LEU A 63 11.97 7.00 -2.87
N SER A 64 11.01 7.72 -2.29
CA SER A 64 11.10 9.17 -2.05
C SER A 64 11.80 9.49 -0.72
N VAL A 65 11.64 8.66 0.31
CA VAL A 65 12.30 8.84 1.62
C VAL A 65 13.73 8.32 1.67
N GLU A 66 14.16 7.44 0.75
CA GLU A 66 15.55 6.95 0.66
C GLU A 66 16.55 7.92 -0.02
N ARG A 67 16.14 9.16 -0.35
CA ARG A 67 17.01 10.20 -0.95
C ARG A 67 17.33 11.34 0.00
#